data_AF-A0A0D4C1X9-F1
#
_entry.id   AF-A0A0D4C1X9-F1
#
_cell.length_a   1.000
_cell.length_b   1.000
_cell.length_c   1.000
_cell.angle_alpha   90.00
_cell.angle_beta   90.00
_cell.angle_gamma   90.00
#
_symmetry.space_group_name_H-M   'P 1'
#
loop_
_entity.id
_entity.type
_entity.pdbx_description
1 polymer ?
#
loop_
_entity_poly.entity_id
_entity_poly.type
_entity_poly.pdbx_seq_one_letter_code
_entity_poly.pdbx_strand_id
1 'polypeptide(L)'
;MTVFQVPASKAGYKQNRFEFTMPGSKKVHSIPKLSFLKPELLLKMETLSQAQAMNELFAEYLPEVLGQFGEIFQLEALFNAWSEASEMSLGESEASTAS
;
A
#
# COMPACT_ATOMS: atom_id res chain seq x y z
N MET A 1 -18.60 -0.47 3.39
CA MET A 1 -18.05 -1.03 4.64
C MET A 1 -16.57 -1.31 4.39
N THR A 2 -15.69 -0.51 4.96
CA THR A 2 -14.23 -0.65 4.86
C THR A 2 -13.76 -1.75 5.80
N VAL A 3 -12.97 -2.69 5.30
CA VAL A 3 -12.76 -3.98 5.99
C VAL A 3 -11.31 -4.22 6.40
N PHE A 4 -10.37 -3.26 6.35
CA PHE A 4 -9.02 -3.47 6.88
C PHE A 4 -8.81 -2.64 8.14
N GLN A 5 -8.16 -3.23 9.15
CA GLN A 5 -7.83 -2.54 10.39
C GLN A 5 -6.33 -2.27 10.39
N VAL A 6 -5.96 -1.02 10.14
CA VAL A 6 -4.59 -0.55 10.38
C VAL A 6 -4.45 -0.46 11.90
N PRO A 7 -3.58 -1.26 12.54
CA PRO A 7 -3.31 -1.05 13.95
C PRO A 7 -2.74 0.36 14.12
N ALA A 8 -3.35 1.18 14.98
CA ALA A 8 -2.83 2.47 15.43
C ALA A 8 -1.54 2.30 16.28
N SER A 9 -0.60 1.49 15.80
CA SER A 9 0.64 1.16 16.46
C SER A 9 1.64 2.27 16.21
N LYS A 10 1.61 3.24 17.12
CA LYS A 10 2.73 4.05 17.57
C LYS A 10 3.64 4.57 16.45
N ALA A 11 3.41 5.84 16.12
CA ALA A 11 4.32 6.78 15.46
C ALA A 11 5.70 6.98 16.14
N GLY A 12 6.28 5.95 16.78
CA GLY A 12 7.45 6.10 17.64
C GLY A 12 8.74 5.44 17.14
N TYR A 13 8.73 4.22 16.58
CA TYR A 13 9.99 3.45 16.50
C TYR A 13 10.14 2.45 15.33
N LYS A 14 9.19 2.38 14.37
CA LYS A 14 9.30 1.53 13.18
C LYS A 14 8.86 2.26 11.91
N GLN A 15 9.47 3.40 11.62
CA GLN A 15 9.08 4.28 10.51
C GLN A 15 9.30 3.71 9.09
N ASN A 16 9.92 2.52 8.94
CA ASN A 16 10.37 2.01 7.64
C ASN A 16 9.40 1.00 7.00
N ARG A 17 8.33 0.60 7.69
CA ARG A 17 7.38 -0.42 7.23
C ARG A 17 5.94 0.00 7.52
N PHE A 18 5.04 -0.37 6.63
CA PHE A 18 3.60 -0.26 6.74
C PHE A 18 3.04 -1.62 7.18
N GLU A 19 2.43 -1.67 8.37
CA GLU A 19 1.85 -2.89 8.94
C GLU A 19 0.32 -2.81 8.89
N PHE A 20 -0.34 -3.86 8.39
CA PHE A 20 -1.79 -3.94 8.32
C PHE A 20 -2.29 -5.34 8.66
N THR A 21 -3.55 -5.42 9.06
CA THR A 21 -4.23 -6.70 9.30
C THR A 21 -5.43 -6.83 8.37
N MET A 22 -5.58 -8.03 7.81
CA MET A 22 -6.69 -8.38 6.95
C MET A 22 -7.91 -8.75 7.81
N PRO A 23 -9.13 -8.39 7.40
CA PRO A 23 -10.34 -8.81 8.09
C PRO A 23 -10.47 -10.33 8.04
N GLY A 24 -10.70 -10.95 9.20
CA GLY A 24 -10.81 -12.41 9.30
C GLY A 24 -9.47 -13.15 9.36
N SER A 25 -8.34 -12.46 9.24
CA SER A 25 -7.00 -13.04 9.49
C SER A 25 -6.32 -12.35 10.66
N LYS A 26 -5.81 -13.14 11.61
CA LYS A 26 -4.94 -12.64 12.70
C LYS A 26 -3.49 -12.38 12.24
N LYS A 27 -3.21 -12.58 10.95
CA LYS A 27 -1.88 -12.39 10.37
C LYS A 27 -1.65 -10.89 10.15
N VAL A 28 -0.62 -10.37 10.81
CA VAL A 28 -0.10 -9.02 10.55
C VAL A 28 0.79 -9.11 9.32
N HIS A 29 0.42 -8.37 8.28
CA HIS A 29 1.22 -8.23 7.07
C HIS A 29 2.00 -6.92 7.14
N SER A 30 3.21 -6.91 6.59
CA SER A 30 4.08 -5.75 6.63
C SER A 30 4.77 -5.54 5.28
N ILE A 31 4.68 -4.33 4.73
CA ILE A 31 5.34 -3.93 3.48
C ILE A 31 6.33 -2.80 3.80
N PRO A 32 7.55 -2.79 3.24
CA PRO A 32 8.42 -1.62 3.32
C PRO A 32 7.76 -0.39 2.69
N LYS A 33 8.03 0.79 3.25
CA LYS A 33 7.61 2.07 2.64
C LYS A 33 8.41 2.35 1.37
N LEU A 34 7.93 3.27 0.53
CA LEU A 34 8.59 3.64 -0.73
C LEU A 34 10.10 3.89 -0.57
N SER A 35 10.53 4.68 0.41
CA SER A 35 11.96 5.00 0.63
C SER A 35 12.82 3.78 0.98
N PHE A 36 12.21 2.63 1.28
CA PHE A 36 12.86 1.36 1.61
C PHE A 36 12.54 0.26 0.59
N LEU A 37 11.86 0.60 -0.51
CA LEU A 37 11.69 -0.33 -1.63
C LEU A 37 13.03 -0.55 -2.33
N LYS A 38 13.15 -1.72 -2.96
CA LYS A 38 14.25 -1.97 -3.88
C LYS A 38 14.25 -0.88 -4.96
N PRO A 39 15.40 -0.24 -5.26
CA PRO A 39 15.48 0.79 -6.29
C PRO A 39 15.01 0.29 -7.65
N GLU A 40 15.25 -1.00 -7.97
CA GLU A 40 14.74 -1.62 -9.20
C GLU A 40 13.21 -1.65 -9.28
N LEU A 41 12.52 -1.86 -8.15
CA LEU A 41 11.06 -1.82 -8.11
C LEU A 41 10.54 -0.39 -8.20
N LEU A 42 11.23 0.55 -7.57
CA LEU A 42 10.86 1.97 -7.59
C LEU A 42 10.96 2.53 -9.02
N LEU A 43 12.06 2.26 -9.73
CA LEU A 43 12.20 2.61 -11.16
C LEU A 43 11.12 1.96 -12.02
N LYS A 44 10.75 0.70 -11.75
CA LYS A 44 9.66 0.05 -12.46
C LYS A 44 8.33 0.76 -12.18
N MET A 45 8.02 1.05 -10.93
CA MET A 45 6.77 1.71 -10.53
C MET A 45 6.61 3.10 -11.16
N GLU A 46 7.70 3.84 -11.39
CA GLU A 46 7.66 5.14 -12.11
C GLU A 46 7.27 4.99 -13.60
N THR A 47 7.56 3.84 -14.21
CA THR A 47 7.24 3.56 -15.62
C THR A 47 5.91 2.83 -15.81
N LEU A 48 5.37 2.26 -14.73
CA LEU A 48 4.16 1.45 -14.74
C LEU A 48 2.95 2.30 -14.39
N SER A 49 1.79 1.90 -14.89
CA SER A 49 0.51 2.46 -14.40
C SER A 49 0.31 2.13 -12.91
N GLN A 50 -0.50 2.93 -12.21
CA GLN A 50 -0.81 2.70 -10.79
C GLN A 50 -1.31 1.27 -10.51
N ALA A 51 -2.17 0.73 -11.37
CA ALA A 51 -2.67 -0.64 -11.24
C ALA A 51 -1.55 -1.70 -11.40
N GLN A 52 -0.59 -1.48 -12.30
CA GLN A 52 0.55 -2.37 -12.48
C GLN A 52 1.58 -2.23 -11.35
N ALA A 53 1.85 -1.00 -10.90
CA ALA A 53 2.72 -0.73 -9.76
C ALA A 53 2.17 -1.36 -8.48
N MET A 54 0.86 -1.28 -8.26
CA MET A 54 0.14 -1.96 -7.20
C MET A 54 0.32 -3.48 -7.29
N ASN A 55 0.09 -4.06 -8.47
CA ASN A 55 0.25 -5.50 -8.68
C ASN A 55 1.69 -5.97 -8.42
N GLU A 56 2.70 -5.26 -8.94
CA GLU A 56 4.11 -5.58 -8.72
C GLU A 56 4.52 -5.46 -7.24
N LEU A 57 4.07 -4.40 -6.56
CA LEU A 57 4.35 -4.19 -5.14
C LEU A 57 3.83 -5.35 -4.29
N PHE A 58 2.56 -5.72 -4.47
CA PHE A 58 1.98 -6.82 -3.72
C PHE A 58 2.53 -8.18 -4.16
N ALA A 59 2.80 -8.40 -5.45
CA ALA A 59 3.41 -9.65 -5.91
C ALA A 59 4.81 -9.87 -5.30
N GLU A 60 5.60 -8.80 -5.14
CA GLU A 60 6.95 -8.87 -4.57
C GLU A 60 6.93 -9.11 -3.05
N TYR A 61 6.12 -8.34 -2.30
CA TYR A 61 6.20 -8.37 -0.83
C TYR A 61 5.14 -9.22 -0.16
N LEU A 62 3.96 -9.37 -0.78
CA LEU A 62 2.79 -10.03 -0.19
C LEU A 62 1.97 -10.77 -1.26
N PRO A 63 2.56 -11.73 -2.00
CA PRO A 63 1.85 -12.45 -3.05
C PRO A 63 0.65 -13.23 -2.49
N GLU A 64 0.69 -13.65 -1.23
CA GLU A 64 -0.46 -14.30 -0.59
C GLU A 64 -1.67 -13.37 -0.45
N VAL A 65 -1.46 -12.05 -0.40
CA VAL A 65 -2.53 -11.07 -0.19
C VAL A 65 -3.31 -10.81 -1.48
N LEU A 66 -2.67 -10.91 -2.65
CA LEU A 66 -3.32 -10.75 -3.96
C LEU A 66 -4.48 -11.74 -4.17
N GLY A 67 -4.35 -12.96 -3.65
CA GLY A 67 -5.40 -13.98 -3.72
C GLY A 67 -6.41 -13.95 -2.56
N GLN A 68 -6.19 -13.07 -1.56
CA GLN A 68 -7.04 -13.00 -0.36
C GLN A 68 -8.07 -11.88 -0.41
N PHE A 69 -7.90 -10.89 -1.28
CA PHE A 69 -8.92 -9.89 -1.52
C PHE A 69 -9.99 -10.43 -2.47
N GLY A 70 -11.25 -10.36 -2.04
CA GLY A 70 -12.38 -10.72 -2.90
C GLY A 70 -12.68 -9.67 -3.97
N GLU A 71 -12.29 -8.41 -3.73
CA GLU A 71 -12.66 -7.26 -4.55
C GLU A 71 -11.45 -6.34 -4.79
N ILE A 72 -11.28 -5.87 -6.02
CA ILE A 72 -10.16 -5.01 -6.43
C ILE A 72 -10.11 -3.68 -5.64
N PHE A 73 -11.26 -3.13 -5.25
CA PHE A 73 -11.36 -1.90 -4.46
C PHE A 73 -10.71 -2.02 -3.07
N GLN A 74 -10.67 -3.22 -2.49
CA GLN A 74 -10.01 -3.42 -1.19
C GLN A 74 -8.48 -3.38 -1.34
N LEU A 75 -7.97 -3.94 -2.44
CA LEU A 75 -6.56 -3.89 -2.79
C LEU A 75 -6.12 -2.45 -3.10
N GLU A 76 -6.95 -1.69 -3.82
CA GLU A 76 -6.72 -0.28 -4.11
C GLU A 76 -6.73 0.58 -2.84
N ALA A 77 -7.68 0.36 -1.93
CA ALA A 77 -7.72 1.08 -0.66
C ALA A 77 -6.49 0.79 0.22
N LEU A 78 -5.99 -0.45 0.21
CA LEU A 78 -4.76 -0.81 0.89
C LEU A 78 -3.53 -0.14 0.25
N PHE A 79 -3.47 -0.11 -1.08
CA PHE A 79 -2.40 0.57 -1.82
C PHE A 79 -2.37 2.06 -1.52
N ASN A 80 -3.52 2.73 -1.50
CA ASN A 80 -3.64 4.14 -1.15
C ASN A 80 -3.17 4.41 0.29
N ALA A 81 -3.58 3.56 1.26
CA ALA A 81 -3.11 3.67 2.64
C ALA A 81 -1.59 3.47 2.77
N TRP A 82 -1.01 2.55 1.99
CA TRP A 82 0.44 2.34 1.93
C TRP A 82 1.15 3.54 1.28
N SER A 83 0.58 4.12 0.23
CA SER A 83 1.12 5.29 -0.48
C SER A 83 1.17 6.50 0.45
N GLU A 84 0.08 6.79 1.15
CA GLU A 84 -0.01 7.87 2.15
C GLU A 84 1.01 7.66 3.28
N ALA A 85 1.09 6.44 3.83
CA ALA A 85 2.06 6.12 4.87
C ALA A 85 3.52 6.21 4.39
N SER A 86 3.75 6.05 3.08
CA SER A 86 5.05 6.16 2.43
C SER A 86 5.42 7.60 2.06
N GLU A 87 4.57 8.58 2.39
CA GLU A 87 4.69 9.97 1.92
C GLU A 87 4.78 10.06 0.39
N MET A 88 4.28 9.02 -0.30
CA MET A 88 4.18 8.94 -1.73
C MET A 88 2.81 9.49 -2.12
N SER A 89 2.77 10.69 -2.68
CA SER A 89 1.55 11.20 -3.33
C SER A 89 1.50 10.66 -4.76
N LEU A 90 0.98 9.44 -4.91
CA LEU A 90 0.78 8.78 -6.20
C LEU A 90 -0.57 9.17 -6.83
N GLY A 91 -1.00 10.44 -6.67
CA GLY A 91 -2.34 10.85 -7.12
C GLY A 91 -2.87 12.25 -6.78
N GLU A 92 -2.15 13.15 -6.09
CA GLU A 92 -2.64 14.54 -5.88
C GLU A 92 -2.21 15.54 -6.97
N SER A 93 -1.97 15.05 -8.18
CA SER A 93 -2.20 15.86 -9.38
C SER A 93 -3.58 15.45 -9.89
N GLU A 94 -4.70 15.91 -9.31
CA GLU A 94 -5.72 16.71 -10.04
C GLU A 94 -6.98 17.00 -9.18
N ALA A 95 -6.87 17.16 -7.85
CA ALA A 95 -8.02 17.55 -7.02
C ALA A 95 -7.72 18.72 -6.08
N SER A 96 -7.00 19.73 -6.56
CA SER A 96 -7.01 21.07 -5.97
C SER A 96 -7.44 22.07 -7.04
N THR A 97 -8.74 22.39 -7.07
CA THR A 97 -9.37 23.73 -7.20
C THR A 97 -10.71 23.68 -7.95
N ALA A 98 -11.80 23.73 -7.18
CA ALA A 98 -13.08 24.43 -7.44
C ALA A 98 -14.04 23.91 -6.35
N SER A 99 -14.04 24.49 -5.15
CA SER A 99 -14.82 25.69 -4.75
C SER A 99 -16.32 25.59 -5.04
#